data_AF-A0A7J3X987-F1
#
_entry.id   AF-A0A7J3X987-F1
#
_cell.length_a   1.000
_cell.length_b   1.000
_cell.length_c   1.000
_cell.angle_alpha   90.00
_cell.angle_beta   90.00
_cell.angle_gamma   90.00
#
_symmetry.space_group_name_H-M   'P 1'
#
loop_
_entity.id
_entity.type
_entity.pdbx_description
1 polymer ?
#
loop_
_entity_poly.entity_id
_entity_poly.type
_entity_poly.pdbx_seq_one_letter_code
_entity_poly.pdbx_strand_id
1 'polypeptide(L)' 'MPVRQYKEIELLVALAKLAARERKTLSDLIFEAVYEYLENRDALPPQHSITPGRLVHASARQKTQV' A
#
# COMPACT_ATOMS: atom_id res chain seq x y z
N MET A 1 27.97 -3.31 -5.51
CA MET A 1 27.54 -4.12 -4.34
C MET A 1 26.45 -5.07 -4.81
N PRO A 2 26.55 -6.39 -4.60
CA PRO A 2 25.50 -7.30 -5.04
C PRO A 2 24.27 -7.07 -4.15
N VAL A 3 23.15 -6.70 -4.77
CA VAL A 3 21.85 -6.67 -4.11
C VAL A 3 21.60 -8.11 -3.66
N ARG A 4 21.71 -8.37 -2.33
CA ARG A 4 21.35 -9.69 -1.79
C ARG A 4 19.95 -9.98 -2.29
N GLN A 5 19.80 -11.01 -3.11
CA GLN A 5 18.49 -11.59 -3.38
C GLN A 5 17.95 -11.99 -2.02
N TYR A 6 17.06 -11.16 -1.45
CA TYR A 6 16.17 -11.65 -0.43
C TYR A 6 15.51 -12.87 -1.06
N LYS A 7 15.69 -14.04 -0.46
CA LYS A 7 14.90 -15.20 -0.85
C LYS A 7 13.47 -14.72 -0.70
N GLU A 8 12.72 -14.68 -1.79
CA GLU A 8 11.39 -14.07 -1.88
C GLU A 8 10.49 -14.39 -0.67
N ILE A 9 10.61 -15.62 -0.18
CA ILE A 9 9.97 -16.14 1.03
C ILE A 9 10.31 -15.33 2.29
N GLU A 10 11.56 -14.99 2.54
CA GLU A 10 11.99 -14.20 3.72
C GLU A 10 11.40 -12.79 3.69
N LEU A 11 11.34 -12.17 2.50
CA LEU A 11 10.70 -10.87 2.31
C LEU A 11 9.20 -10.94 2.58
N LEU A 12 8.52 -11.95 2.00
CA LEU A 12 7.09 -12.17 2.22
C LEU A 12 6.76 -12.41 3.71
N VAL A 13 7.58 -13.20 4.40
CA VAL A 13 7.42 -13.44 5.85
C VAL A 13 7.62 -12.17 6.67
N ALA A 14 8.62 -11.35 6.32
CA ALA A 14 8.86 -10.07 7.01
C ALA A 14 7.68 -9.11 6.83
N LEU A 15 7.16 -8.98 5.60
CA LEU A 15 6.01 -8.13 5.30
C LEU A 15 4.73 -8.63 5.98
N ALA A 16 4.51 -9.95 6.05
CA ALA A 16 3.36 -10.52 6.76
C ALA A 16 3.42 -10.23 8.28
N LYS A 17 4.61 -10.31 8.89
CA LYS A 17 4.80 -9.94 10.30
C LYS A 17 4.55 -8.45 10.54
N LEU A 18 4.98 -7.60 9.61
CA LEU A 18 4.71 -6.16 9.67
C LEU A 18 3.20 -5.88 9.57
N ALA A 19 2.50 -6.51 8.61
CA ALA A 19 1.05 -6.41 8.45
C ALA A 19 0.31 -6.78 9.75
N ALA A 20 0.69 -7.90 10.37
CA ALA A 20 0.12 -8.34 11.64
C ALA A 20 0.37 -7.33 12.78
N ARG A 21 1.58 -6.76 12.85
CA ARG A 21 1.94 -5.76 13.88
C ARG A 21 1.16 -4.46 13.73
N GLU A 22 1.05 -3.95 12.51
CA GLU A 22 0.35 -2.70 12.19
C GLU A 22 -1.18 -2.87 12.13
N ARG A 23 -1.69 -4.11 12.27
CA ARG A 23 -3.11 -4.46 12.12
C ARG A 23 -3.69 -4.01 10.77
N LYS A 24 -2.87 -4.06 9.71
CA LYS A 24 -3.25 -3.72 8.34
C LYS A 24 -3.15 -4.93 7.44
N THR A 25 -3.85 -4.90 6.29
CA THR A 25 -3.64 -5.92 5.27
C THR A 25 -2.29 -5.71 4.60
N LEU A 26 -1.72 -6.78 4.02
CA LEU A 26 -0.48 -6.67 3.26
C LEU A 26 -0.62 -5.71 2.07
N SER A 27 -1.80 -5.71 1.42
CA SER A 27 -2.14 -4.79 0.34
C SER A 27 -2.11 -3.32 0.78
N ASP A 28 -2.62 -3.01 1.98
CA ASP A 28 -2.61 -1.63 2.49
C ASP A 28 -1.18 -1.15 2.75
N LEU A 29 -0.34 -2.00 3.37
CA LEU A 29 1.06 -1.65 3.62
C LEU A 29 1.85 -1.42 2.33
N ILE A 30 1.65 -2.27 1.32
CA ILE A 30 2.32 -2.12 0.02
C ILE A 30 1.83 -0.83 -0.65
N PHE A 31 0.52 -0.56 -0.61
CA PHE A 31 -0.06 0.65 -1.17
C PHE A 31 0.53 1.91 -0.51
N GLU A 32 0.53 1.96 0.82
CA GLU A 32 1.08 3.09 1.59
C GLU A 32 2.57 3.30 1.28
N ALA A 33 3.37 2.24 1.29
CA ALA A 33 4.80 2.33 1.00
C ALA A 33 5.09 2.83 -0.42
N VAL A 34 4.31 2.37 -1.42
CA VAL A 34 4.44 2.85 -2.81
C VAL A 34 3.97 4.29 -2.93
N TYR A 35 2.88 4.66 -2.26
CA TYR A 35 2.36 6.02 -2.26
C TYR A 35 3.38 7.01 -1.68
N GLU A 36 3.89 6.73 -0.47
CA GLU A 36 4.93 7.55 0.18
C GLU A 36 6.19 7.66 -0.69
N TYR A 37 6.60 6.57 -1.33
CA TYR A 37 7.77 6.58 -2.21
C TYR A 37 7.58 7.50 -3.42
N LEU A 38 6.39 7.48 -4.03
CA LEU A 38 6.06 8.34 -5.17
C LEU A 38 5.86 9.81 -4.75
N GLU A 39 5.25 10.03 -3.58
CA GLU A 39 5.06 11.35 -2.99
C GLU A 39 6.39 12.05 -2.72
N ASN A 40 7.33 11.34 -2.08
CA ASN A 40 8.68 11.85 -1.81
C ASN A 40 9.51 12.15 -3.07
N ARG A 41 9.04 11.72 -4.24
CA ARG A 41 9.70 11.96 -5.54
C ARG A 41 8.96 12.98 -6.40
N ASP A 42 7.92 13.62 -5.87
CA ASP A 42 7.01 14.48 -6.64
C ASP A 42 6.48 13.80 -7.91
N ALA A 43 6.38 12.46 -7.87
CA ALA A 43 5.97 11.62 -8.99
C ALA A 43 4.47 11.28 -8.95
N LEU A 44 3.74 11.78 -7.95
CA LEU A 44 2.29 11.64 -7.88
C LEU A 44 1.62 12.60 -8.86
N PRO A 45 0.69 12.13 -9.70
CA PRO A 45 -0.09 13.01 -10.56
C PRO A 45 -0.87 14.02 -9.70
N PRO A 46 -1.04 15.28 -10.13
CA PRO A 46 -1.79 16.31 -9.39
C PRO A 46 -3.24 15.92 -9.05
N GLN A 47 -3.76 14.88 -9.72
CA GLN A 47 -5.14 14.42 -9.68
C GLN A 47 -5.35 13.26 -8.68
N HIS A 48 -4.28 12.73 -8.09
CA HIS A 48 -4.28 11.55 -7.22
C HIS A 48 -3.77 11.86 -5.81
N SER A 49 -4.23 12.96 -5.23
CA SER A 49 -4.19 13.23 -3.79
C SER A 49 -5.22 12.35 -3.05
N ILE A 50 -5.16 11.04 -3.28
CA ILE A 50 -5.92 10.06 -2.49
C ILE A 50 -5.12 9.84 -1.21
N THR A 51 -5.57 10.44 -0.12
CA THR A 51 -4.99 10.18 1.21
C THR A 51 -5.11 8.69 1.53
N PRO A 52 -4.00 7.97 1.76
CA PRO A 52 -4.02 6.56 2.17
C PRO A 52 -4.82 6.46 3.48
N GLY A 53 -5.96 5.78 3.44
CA GLY A 53 -6.93 5.71 4.55
C GLY A 53 -8.37 6.03 4.17
N ARG A 54 -8.61 6.74 3.04
CA ARG A 54 -9.98 7.07 2.59
C ARG A 54 -10.60 6.07 1.62
N LEU A 55 -9.85 5.09 1.13
CA LEU A 55 -10.34 4.07 0.18
C LEU A 55 -11.36 3.10 0.81
N VAL A 56 -11.44 3.01 2.14
CA VAL A 56 -12.36 2.10 2.84
C VAL A 56 -13.84 2.49 2.66
N HIS A 57 -14.14 3.73 2.26
CA HIS A 57 -15.52 4.20 2.10
C HIS A 57 -15.98 4.44 0.65
N ALA A 58 -15.09 4.37 -0.35
CA ALA A 58 -15.48 4.56 -1.75
C ALA A 58 -16.26 3.34 -2.30
N SER A 59 -15.93 2.13 -1.85
CA SER A 59 -16.63 0.90 -2.28
C SER A 59 -18.01 0.70 -1.63
N ALA A 60 -18.40 1.53 -0.65
CA ALA A 60 -19.70 1.44 0.03
C ALA A 60 -20.83 2.22 -0.67
N ARG A 61 -20.53 3.06 -1.68
CA ARG A 61 -21.54 3.86 -2.40
C ARG A 61 -21.85 3.41 -3.83
N GLN A 62 -21.30 2.28 -4.27
CA GLN A 62 -21.56 1.70 -5.60
C GLN A 62 -22.59 0.56 -5.57
N LYS A 63 -23.55 0.61 -4.66
CA LYS A 63 -24.79 -0.17 -4.76
C LYS A 63 -25.98 0.76 -4.54
N THR A 64 -26.93 0.70 -5.46
CA THR A 64 -28.22 1.42 -5.54
C THR A 64 -28.23 2.64 -6.47
N GLN A 65 -28.17 2.37 -7.78
CA GLN A 65 -29.06 3.00 -8.74
C GLN A 65 -29.34 1.98 -9.86
N VAL A 66 -30.41 1.20 -9.66
CA VAL A 66 -31.25 0.61 -10.71
C VAL A 66 -32.68 0.93 -10.31
#